data_AF-A0A1F4T525-F1
#
_entry.id   AF-A0A1F4T525-F1
#
_cell.length_a   1.000
_cell.length_b   1.000
_cell.length_c   1.000
_cell.angle_alpha   90.00
_cell.angle_beta   90.00
_cell.angle_gamma   90.00
#
_symmetry.space_group_name_H-M   'P 1'
#
loop_
_entity.id
_entity.type
_entity.pdbx_description
1 polymer ?
#
loop_
_entity_poly.entity_id
_entity_poly.type
_entity_poly.pdbx_seq_one_letter_code
_entity_poly.pdbx_strand_id
1 'polypeptide(L)'
;MLGNRVAGKRARAKEKAKTRAGQRAKEKAKARAEQRAKEKAKARAGRWWERRLEEEDMEERLKAHQKMIVWKNLDQIEKTIYTTIIPAIPKNKFNLRDQMDRAASSSMANFIEGYYSGSLKEYLRFLGYSRRSLAELRYWARHSFFLGYIKNNENANFDDLSSKTMYLLNRLITALKNKL
;
A
#
# COMPACT_ATOMS: atom_id res chain seq x y z
N MET A 1 51.19 -49.27 -16.63
CA MET A 1 50.48 -48.87 -15.38
C MET A 1 49.30 -47.91 -15.64
N LEU A 2 48.32 -48.26 -16.51
CA LEU A 2 47.20 -47.36 -16.85
C LEU A 2 45.79 -47.96 -16.59
N GLY A 3 45.65 -49.28 -16.41
CA GLY A 3 44.35 -49.93 -16.17
C GLY A 3 43.73 -49.70 -14.78
N ASN A 4 44.55 -49.71 -13.71
CA ASN A 4 44.05 -49.63 -12.33
C ASN A 4 43.53 -48.23 -11.91
N ARG A 5 44.00 -47.15 -12.53
CA ARG A 5 43.54 -45.78 -12.21
C ARG A 5 42.15 -45.45 -12.77
N VAL A 6 41.76 -46.07 -13.89
CA VAL A 6 40.46 -45.83 -14.54
C VAL A 6 39.33 -46.58 -13.82
N ALA A 7 39.60 -47.81 -13.35
CA ALA A 7 38.66 -48.60 -12.56
C ALA A 7 38.32 -47.93 -11.21
N GLY A 8 39.33 -47.41 -10.49
CA GLY A 8 39.14 -46.69 -9.22
C GLY A 8 38.36 -45.37 -9.34
N LYS A 9 38.56 -44.61 -10.43
CA LYS A 9 37.79 -43.39 -10.71
C LYS A 9 36.31 -43.70 -11.04
N ARG A 10 36.05 -44.77 -11.80
CA ARG A 10 34.67 -45.23 -12.12
C ARG A 10 33.95 -45.75 -10.87
N ALA A 11 34.63 -46.46 -9.98
CA ALA A 11 34.07 -46.93 -8.71
C ALA A 11 33.67 -45.76 -7.79
N ARG A 12 34.57 -44.79 -7.58
CA ARG A 12 34.29 -43.58 -6.76
C ARG A 12 33.18 -42.70 -7.36
N ALA A 13 33.08 -42.61 -8.69
CA ALA A 13 32.01 -41.88 -9.35
C ALA A 13 30.64 -42.56 -9.17
N LYS A 14 30.58 -43.91 -9.28
CA LYS A 14 29.37 -44.69 -9.00
C LYS A 14 28.94 -44.56 -7.53
N GLU A 15 29.88 -44.57 -6.60
CA GLU A 15 29.62 -44.40 -5.17
C GLU A 15 29.07 -43.00 -4.86
N LYS A 16 29.72 -41.92 -5.34
CA LYS A 16 29.21 -40.54 -5.20
C LYS A 16 27.83 -40.33 -5.83
N ALA A 17 27.56 -40.97 -6.97
CA ALA A 17 26.24 -40.92 -7.61
C ALA A 17 25.17 -41.63 -6.76
N LYS A 18 25.52 -42.77 -6.15
CA LYS A 18 24.64 -43.51 -5.22
C LYS A 18 24.35 -42.69 -3.95
N THR A 19 25.34 -42.00 -3.39
CA THR A 19 25.16 -41.11 -2.24
C THR A 19 24.29 -39.89 -2.56
N ARG A 20 24.49 -39.24 -3.71
CA ARG A 20 23.65 -38.13 -4.18
C ARG A 20 22.22 -38.55 -4.47
N ALA A 21 22.01 -39.74 -5.05
CA ALA A 21 20.68 -40.29 -5.26
C ALA A 21 19.97 -40.57 -3.92
N GLY A 22 20.69 -41.09 -2.92
CA GLY A 22 20.18 -41.28 -1.57
C GLY A 22 19.80 -39.97 -0.86
N GLN A 23 20.61 -38.92 -1.00
CA GLN A 23 20.29 -37.59 -0.46
C GLN A 23 19.06 -36.97 -1.13
N ARG A 24 18.98 -37.01 -2.47
CA ARG A 24 17.79 -36.52 -3.20
C ARG A 24 16.52 -37.30 -2.87
N ALA A 25 16.63 -38.61 -2.63
CA ALA A 25 15.50 -39.43 -2.21
C ALA A 25 15.01 -39.03 -0.81
N LYS A 26 15.94 -38.76 0.13
CA LYS A 26 15.60 -38.26 1.48
C LYS A 26 14.96 -36.87 1.43
N GLU A 27 15.47 -35.95 0.61
CA GLU A 27 14.89 -34.62 0.43
C GLU A 27 13.47 -34.69 -0.16
N LYS A 28 13.26 -35.53 -1.20
CA LYS A 28 11.92 -35.75 -1.77
C LYS A 28 10.96 -36.38 -0.76
N ALA A 29 11.44 -37.32 0.06
CA ALA A 29 10.63 -37.92 1.12
C ALA A 29 10.23 -36.89 2.19
N LYS A 30 11.17 -36.01 2.59
CA LYS A 30 10.92 -34.92 3.53
C LYS A 30 9.91 -33.91 2.97
N ALA A 31 10.09 -33.46 1.73
CA ALA A 31 9.16 -32.54 1.08
C ALA A 31 7.75 -33.14 0.95
N ARG A 32 7.65 -34.44 0.60
CA ARG A 32 6.35 -35.15 0.56
C ARG A 32 5.74 -35.30 1.95
N ALA A 33 6.53 -35.52 2.99
CA ALA A 33 6.05 -35.59 4.36
C ALA A 33 5.54 -34.23 4.86
N GLU A 34 6.24 -33.14 4.56
CA GLU A 34 5.82 -31.77 4.86
C GLU A 34 4.53 -31.40 4.11
N GLN A 35 4.42 -31.77 2.84
CA GLN A 35 3.23 -31.51 2.03
C GLN A 35 2.02 -32.31 2.54
N ARG A 36 2.21 -33.59 2.90
CA ARG A 36 1.18 -34.41 3.55
C ARG A 36 0.80 -33.89 4.94
N ALA A 37 1.75 -33.34 5.69
CA ALA A 37 1.47 -32.73 6.99
C ALA A 37 0.63 -31.45 6.82
N LYS A 38 0.94 -30.61 5.82
CA LYS A 38 0.14 -29.44 5.45
C LYS A 38 -1.27 -29.83 5.00
N GLU A 39 -1.41 -30.86 4.17
CA GLU A 39 -2.71 -31.38 3.73
C GLU A 39 -3.53 -31.95 4.89
N LYS A 40 -2.90 -32.71 5.80
CA LYS A 40 -3.56 -33.22 7.02
C LYS A 40 -3.94 -32.12 7.99
N ALA A 41 -3.12 -31.08 8.14
CA ALA A 41 -3.46 -29.89 8.93
C ALA A 41 -4.64 -29.12 8.32
N LYS A 42 -4.67 -29.02 6.98
CA LYS A 42 -5.77 -28.42 6.21
C LYS A 42 -7.07 -29.21 6.37
N ALA A 43 -7.00 -30.55 6.28
CA ALA A 43 -8.13 -31.44 6.50
C ALA A 43 -8.62 -31.44 7.97
N ARG A 44 -7.71 -31.31 8.95
CA ARG A 44 -8.05 -31.32 10.38
C ARG A 44 -8.74 -30.06 10.86
N ALA A 45 -8.44 -28.88 10.32
CA ALA A 45 -9.14 -27.66 10.75
C ALA A 45 -10.44 -27.39 9.99
N GLY A 46 -10.85 -28.26 9.05
CA GLY A 46 -12.08 -28.09 8.28
C GLY A 46 -12.11 -26.78 7.48
N ARG A 47 -13.32 -26.23 7.22
CA ARG A 47 -13.51 -24.95 6.50
C ARG A 47 -12.89 -23.73 7.20
N TRP A 48 -12.28 -23.90 8.38
CA TRP A 48 -11.68 -22.82 9.16
C TRP A 48 -10.46 -22.20 8.45
N TRP A 49 -9.71 -22.97 7.66
CA TRP A 49 -8.63 -22.42 6.81
C TRP A 49 -9.17 -21.66 5.60
N GLU A 50 -10.26 -22.10 4.98
CA GLU A 50 -10.91 -21.39 3.86
C GLU A 50 -11.51 -20.09 4.35
N ARG A 51 -12.24 -20.12 5.48
CA ARG A 51 -12.79 -18.92 6.12
C ARG A 51 -11.70 -17.94 6.54
N ARG A 52 -10.57 -18.43 7.07
CA ARG A 52 -9.43 -17.58 7.40
C ARG A 52 -8.79 -16.95 6.16
N LEU A 53 -8.66 -17.70 5.06
CA LEU A 53 -8.16 -17.16 3.79
C LEU A 53 -9.15 -16.15 3.19
N GLU A 54 -10.45 -16.38 3.32
CA GLU A 54 -11.49 -15.42 2.96
C GLU A 54 -11.44 -14.18 3.86
N GLU A 55 -11.28 -14.33 5.17
CA GLU A 55 -11.10 -13.23 6.13
C GLU A 55 -9.84 -12.41 5.82
N GLU A 56 -8.71 -13.09 5.51
CA GLU A 56 -7.46 -12.44 5.10
C GLU A 56 -7.59 -11.73 3.73
N ASP A 57 -8.23 -12.34 2.72
CA ASP A 57 -8.52 -11.70 1.41
C ASP A 57 -9.49 -10.52 1.57
N MET A 58 -10.50 -10.65 2.42
CA MET A 58 -11.44 -9.58 2.71
C MET A 58 -10.76 -8.44 3.47
N GLU A 59 -9.92 -8.72 4.45
CA GLU A 59 -9.15 -7.69 5.15
C GLU A 59 -8.15 -6.99 4.22
N GLU A 60 -7.53 -7.74 3.29
CA GLU A 60 -6.66 -7.18 2.27
C GLU A 60 -7.43 -6.26 1.30
N ARG A 61 -8.65 -6.66 0.88
CA ARG A 61 -9.56 -5.82 0.08
C ARG A 61 -10.01 -4.57 0.81
N LEU A 62 -10.30 -4.69 2.12
CA LEU A 62 -10.67 -3.56 3.00
C LEU A 62 -9.53 -2.56 3.21
N LYS A 63 -8.29 -2.89 2.82
CA LYS A 63 -7.13 -1.97 2.88
C LYS A 63 -6.48 -1.76 1.51
N ALA A 64 -7.11 -2.19 0.42
CA ALA A 64 -6.55 -2.06 -0.92
C ALA A 64 -6.33 -0.58 -1.32
N HIS A 65 -7.22 0.33 -0.89
CA HIS A 65 -7.05 1.78 -1.07
C HIS A 65 -5.73 2.30 -0.49
N GLN A 66 -5.23 1.71 0.62
CA GLN A 66 -4.00 2.14 1.29
C GLN A 66 -2.74 1.84 0.46
N LYS A 67 -2.84 0.91 -0.49
CA LYS A 67 -1.77 0.62 -1.45
C LYS A 67 -1.65 1.70 -2.53
N MET A 68 -2.71 2.50 -2.75
CA MET A 68 -2.73 3.54 -3.77
C MET A 68 -1.83 4.72 -3.40
N ILE A 69 -1.02 5.17 -4.34
CA ILE A 69 -0.11 6.32 -4.12
C ILE A 69 -0.86 7.61 -3.77
N VAL A 70 -2.05 7.81 -4.37
CA VAL A 70 -2.91 8.96 -4.06
C VAL A 70 -3.32 8.96 -2.60
N TRP A 71 -3.73 7.81 -2.07
CA TRP A 71 -4.11 7.68 -0.67
C TRP A 71 -2.94 7.98 0.26
N LYS A 72 -1.77 7.37 0.00
CA LYS A 72 -0.56 7.59 0.81
C LYS A 72 -0.18 9.06 0.88
N ASN A 73 -0.30 9.77 -0.24
CA ASN A 73 -0.03 11.19 -0.25
C ASN A 73 -1.10 12.00 0.50
N LEU A 74 -2.39 11.68 0.33
CA LEU A 74 -3.47 12.34 1.08
C LEU A 74 -3.29 12.15 2.60
N ASP A 75 -2.92 10.95 3.04
CA ASP A 75 -2.63 10.62 4.44
C ASP A 75 -1.44 11.43 4.95
N GLN A 76 -0.37 11.53 4.16
CA GLN A 76 0.78 12.35 4.51
C GLN A 76 0.45 13.86 4.55
N ILE A 77 -0.37 14.35 3.62
CA ILE A 77 -0.86 15.73 3.59
C ILE A 77 -1.63 16.04 4.88
N GLU A 78 -2.58 15.18 5.25
CA GLU A 78 -3.39 15.32 6.45
C GLU A 78 -2.51 15.33 7.72
N LYS A 79 -1.55 14.41 7.83
CA LYS A 79 -0.55 14.42 8.91
C LYS A 79 0.25 15.72 8.96
N THR A 80 0.73 16.23 7.83
CA THR A 80 1.46 17.51 7.78
C THR A 80 0.59 18.68 8.22
N ILE A 81 -0.69 18.69 7.86
CA ILE A 81 -1.63 19.72 8.31
C ILE A 81 -1.76 19.72 9.83
N TYR A 82 -2.03 18.56 10.43
CA TYR A 82 -2.29 18.47 11.87
C TYR A 82 -1.04 18.62 12.74
N THR A 83 0.11 18.19 12.27
CA THR A 83 1.35 18.18 13.07
C THR A 83 2.23 19.41 12.84
N THR A 84 2.11 20.08 11.69
CA THR A 84 3.02 21.16 11.30
C THR A 84 2.26 22.45 11.04
N ILE A 85 1.30 22.45 10.11
CA ILE A 85 0.71 23.70 9.62
C ILE A 85 -0.30 24.33 10.59
N ILE A 86 -1.31 23.58 11.05
CA ILE A 86 -2.30 24.10 12.01
C ILE A 86 -1.66 24.52 13.35
N PRO A 87 -0.65 23.80 13.88
CA PRO A 87 0.10 24.24 15.06
C PRO A 87 0.88 25.55 14.87
N ALA A 88 1.36 25.85 13.66
CA ALA A 88 2.09 27.08 13.36
C ALA A 88 1.18 28.33 13.32
N ILE A 89 -0.13 28.14 13.13
CA ILE A 89 -1.12 29.22 13.09
C ILE A 89 -1.51 29.64 14.52
N PRO A 90 -1.53 30.95 14.84
CA PRO A 90 -1.93 31.43 16.16
C PRO A 90 -3.29 30.89 16.61
N LYS A 91 -3.39 30.49 17.88
CA LYS A 91 -4.59 29.82 18.44
C LYS A 91 -5.87 30.66 18.30
N ASN A 92 -5.77 31.99 18.29
CA ASN A 92 -6.90 32.91 18.13
C ASN A 92 -7.41 33.04 16.68
N LYS A 93 -6.75 32.43 15.69
CA LYS A 93 -7.20 32.40 14.29
C LYS A 93 -8.11 31.20 14.03
N PHE A 94 -9.17 31.08 14.81
CA PHE A 94 -10.09 29.93 14.81
C PHE A 94 -10.64 29.63 13.41
N ASN A 95 -11.14 30.64 12.71
CA ASN A 95 -11.70 30.46 11.36
C ASN A 95 -10.69 29.87 10.36
N LEU A 96 -9.43 30.33 10.40
CA LEU A 96 -8.41 29.83 9.49
C LEU A 96 -8.03 28.37 9.81
N ARG A 97 -7.85 28.06 11.10
CA ARG A 97 -7.54 26.70 11.56
C ARG A 97 -8.67 25.72 11.21
N ASP A 98 -9.91 26.14 11.40
CA ASP A 98 -11.12 25.36 11.06
C ASP A 98 -11.27 25.11 9.56
N GLN A 99 -11.03 26.13 8.72
CA GLN A 99 -11.07 25.95 7.27
C GLN A 99 -10.01 24.94 6.78
N MET A 100 -8.81 24.95 7.37
CA MET A 100 -7.76 23.99 7.05
C MET A 100 -8.07 22.58 7.51
N ASP A 101 -8.58 22.44 8.75
CA ASP A 101 -9.01 21.17 9.32
C ASP A 101 -10.09 20.50 8.47
N ARG A 102 -11.16 21.25 8.14
CA ARG A 102 -12.26 20.75 7.30
C ARG A 102 -11.79 20.39 5.89
N ALA A 103 -10.93 21.20 5.27
CA ALA A 103 -10.43 20.90 3.93
C ALA A 103 -9.51 19.66 3.91
N ALA A 104 -8.68 19.47 4.94
CA ALA A 104 -7.80 18.30 5.06
C ALA A 104 -8.59 17.01 5.25
N SER A 105 -9.42 16.95 6.29
CA SER A 105 -10.27 15.79 6.60
C SER A 105 -11.21 15.46 5.43
N SER A 106 -11.83 16.47 4.81
CA SER A 106 -12.69 16.27 3.64
C SER A 106 -11.97 15.72 2.41
N SER A 107 -10.69 16.07 2.22
CA SER A 107 -9.89 15.54 1.10
C SER A 107 -9.71 14.03 1.21
N MET A 108 -9.40 13.53 2.40
CA MET A 108 -9.25 12.09 2.67
C MET A 108 -10.60 11.37 2.72
N ALA A 109 -11.57 11.90 3.48
CA ALA A 109 -12.88 11.29 3.67
C ALA A 109 -13.58 11.04 2.32
N ASN A 110 -13.63 12.04 1.44
CA ASN A 110 -14.22 11.88 0.12
C ASN A 110 -13.49 10.82 -0.74
N PHE A 111 -12.16 10.70 -0.62
CA PHE A 111 -11.43 9.66 -1.35
C PHE A 111 -11.87 8.26 -0.88
N ILE A 112 -11.98 8.06 0.42
CA ILE A 112 -12.40 6.80 1.04
C ILE A 112 -13.87 6.48 0.72
N GLU A 113 -14.77 7.44 0.95
CA GLU A 113 -16.20 7.29 0.64
C GLU A 113 -16.42 6.92 -0.83
N GLY A 114 -15.71 7.59 -1.73
CA GLY A 114 -15.76 7.26 -3.15
C GLY A 114 -15.22 5.88 -3.47
N TYR A 115 -14.10 5.48 -2.88
CA TYR A 115 -13.49 4.17 -3.14
C TYR A 115 -14.44 3.03 -2.75
N TYR A 116 -15.22 3.23 -1.68
CA TYR A 116 -16.16 2.24 -1.15
C TYR A 116 -17.61 2.42 -1.61
N SER A 117 -17.89 3.34 -2.55
CA SER A 117 -19.26 3.60 -3.00
C SER A 117 -19.89 2.46 -3.82
N GLY A 118 -19.10 1.46 -4.25
CA GLY A 118 -19.59 0.31 -5.02
C GLY A 118 -19.91 0.61 -6.49
N SER A 119 -19.72 1.85 -6.96
CA SER A 119 -19.94 2.22 -8.37
C SER A 119 -18.88 3.17 -8.90
N LEU A 120 -18.45 2.94 -10.16
CA LEU A 120 -17.42 3.76 -10.80
C LEU A 120 -17.86 5.23 -10.97
N LYS A 121 -19.14 5.45 -11.27
CA LYS A 121 -19.72 6.79 -11.43
C LYS A 121 -19.67 7.58 -10.12
N GLU A 122 -20.02 6.95 -9.00
CA GLU A 122 -19.90 7.61 -7.70
C GLU A 122 -18.47 7.80 -7.27
N TYR A 123 -17.59 6.81 -7.50
CA TYR A 123 -16.18 6.98 -7.19
C TYR A 123 -15.60 8.22 -7.89
N LEU A 124 -15.89 8.41 -9.17
CA LEU A 124 -15.49 9.61 -9.92
C LEU A 124 -16.05 10.91 -9.33
N ARG A 125 -17.31 10.91 -8.89
CA ARG A 125 -17.95 12.06 -8.24
C ARG A 125 -17.22 12.44 -6.95
N PHE A 126 -16.95 11.45 -6.11
CA PHE A 126 -16.24 11.61 -4.84
C PHE A 126 -14.77 12.00 -4.99
N LEU A 127 -14.06 11.44 -5.98
CA LEU A 127 -12.73 11.93 -6.37
C LEU A 127 -12.78 13.41 -6.79
N GLY A 128 -13.87 13.84 -7.43
CA GLY A 128 -14.12 15.25 -7.73
C GLY A 128 -14.29 16.14 -6.49
N TYR A 129 -14.93 15.64 -5.43
CA TYR A 129 -15.01 16.33 -4.13
C TYR A 129 -13.64 16.38 -3.45
N SER A 130 -12.96 15.24 -3.31
CA SER A 130 -11.60 15.14 -2.75
C SER A 130 -10.62 16.12 -3.43
N ARG A 131 -10.65 16.18 -4.76
CA ARG A 131 -9.85 17.13 -5.56
C ARG A 131 -10.16 18.59 -5.24
N ARG A 132 -11.43 18.96 -5.02
CA ARG A 132 -11.82 20.33 -4.65
C ARG A 132 -11.35 20.68 -3.25
N SER A 133 -11.57 19.79 -2.27
CA SER A 133 -11.08 19.98 -0.90
C SER A 133 -9.56 20.14 -0.85
N LEU A 134 -8.81 19.38 -1.65
CA LEU A 134 -7.35 19.53 -1.73
C LEU A 134 -6.95 20.89 -2.33
N ALA A 135 -7.69 21.40 -3.33
CA ALA A 135 -7.43 22.73 -3.89
C ALA A 135 -7.69 23.84 -2.86
N GLU A 136 -8.77 23.73 -2.08
CA GLU A 136 -9.08 24.65 -0.98
C GLU A 136 -8.01 24.61 0.11
N LEU A 137 -7.57 23.41 0.50
CA LEU A 137 -6.50 23.24 1.48
C LEU A 137 -5.20 23.92 1.04
N ARG A 138 -4.84 23.79 -0.25
CA ARG A 138 -3.68 24.45 -0.83
C ARG A 138 -3.78 25.96 -0.78
N TYR A 139 -4.96 26.51 -1.07
CA TYR A 139 -5.21 27.94 -0.92
C TYR A 139 -4.98 28.39 0.53
N TRP A 140 -5.54 27.69 1.51
CA TRP A 140 -5.38 28.07 2.92
C TRP A 140 -3.96 27.92 3.45
N ALA A 141 -3.21 26.91 2.99
CA ALA A 141 -1.79 26.79 3.31
C ALA A 141 -0.98 27.97 2.75
N ARG A 142 -1.19 28.31 1.47
CA ARG A 142 -0.55 29.49 0.86
C ARG A 142 -0.94 30.80 1.56
N HIS A 143 -2.20 30.94 1.95
CA HIS A 143 -2.68 32.11 2.68
C HIS A 143 -2.01 32.22 4.06
N SER A 144 -1.91 31.11 4.79
CA SER A 144 -1.21 31.04 6.08
C SER A 144 0.29 31.37 5.96
N PHE A 145 0.94 30.94 4.86
CA PHE A 145 2.30 31.34 4.54
C PHE A 145 2.42 32.84 4.26
N PHE A 146 1.50 33.41 3.47
CA PHE A 146 1.46 34.85 3.19
C PHE A 146 1.29 35.70 4.47
N LEU A 147 0.50 35.21 5.43
CA LEU A 147 0.34 35.84 6.74
C LEU A 147 1.55 35.66 7.68
N GLY A 148 2.59 34.94 7.24
CA GLY A 148 3.82 34.72 8.01
C GLY A 148 3.71 33.66 9.10
N TYR A 149 2.67 32.81 9.10
CA TYR A 149 2.50 31.78 10.14
C TYR A 149 3.30 30.52 9.86
N ILE A 150 3.52 30.18 8.59
CA ILE A 150 4.21 28.95 8.16
C ILE A 150 5.60 29.32 7.65
N LYS A 151 6.60 28.47 7.91
CA LYS A 151 7.96 28.68 7.38
C LYS A 151 8.02 28.35 5.88
N ASN A 152 8.97 28.97 5.18
CA ASN A 152 9.13 28.76 3.73
C ASN A 152 9.37 27.29 3.36
N ASN A 153 10.19 26.57 4.13
CA ASN A 153 10.47 25.14 3.89
C ASN A 153 9.23 24.26 4.11
N GLU A 154 8.43 24.54 5.15
CA GLU A 154 7.18 23.82 5.44
C GLU A 154 6.15 24.03 4.33
N ASN A 155 5.99 25.29 3.89
CA ASN A 155 5.11 25.64 2.78
C ASN A 155 5.56 25.00 1.46
N ALA A 156 6.86 25.04 1.15
CA ALA A 156 7.40 24.43 -0.08
C ALA A 156 7.22 22.90 -0.09
N ASN A 157 7.50 22.21 1.03
CA ASN A 157 7.30 20.77 1.15
C ASN A 157 5.83 20.39 0.98
N PHE A 158 4.93 21.16 1.60
CA PHE A 158 3.49 20.95 1.46
C PHE A 158 3.00 21.20 0.02
N ASP A 159 3.45 22.27 -0.63
CA ASP A 159 3.04 22.59 -2.00
C ASP A 159 3.54 21.55 -3.00
N ASP A 160 4.75 21.04 -2.85
CA ASP A 160 5.28 19.95 -3.68
C ASP A 160 4.44 18.67 -3.55
N LEU A 161 4.18 18.22 -2.32
CA LEU A 161 3.39 17.03 -2.06
C LEU A 161 1.94 17.19 -2.57
N SER A 162 1.30 18.32 -2.26
CA SER A 162 -0.08 18.59 -2.68
C SER A 162 -0.20 18.78 -4.21
N SER A 163 0.81 19.34 -4.88
CA SER A 163 0.87 19.43 -6.35
C SER A 163 0.98 18.06 -7.01
N LYS A 164 1.90 17.22 -6.52
CA LYS A 164 2.04 15.83 -7.00
C LYS A 164 0.74 15.05 -6.80
N THR A 165 0.09 15.23 -5.67
CA THR A 165 -1.18 14.56 -5.34
C THR A 165 -2.32 15.02 -6.23
N MET A 166 -2.42 16.33 -6.48
CA MET A 166 -3.39 16.89 -7.42
C MET A 166 -3.21 16.30 -8.83
N TYR A 167 -1.97 16.19 -9.30
CA TYR A 167 -1.66 15.54 -10.58
C TYR A 167 -2.11 14.07 -10.60
N LEU A 168 -1.76 13.30 -9.57
CA LEU A 168 -2.14 11.89 -9.48
C LEU A 168 -3.66 11.68 -9.37
N LEU A 169 -4.37 12.53 -8.62
CA LEU A 169 -5.84 12.54 -8.56
C LEU A 169 -6.44 12.77 -9.95
N ASN A 170 -5.94 13.77 -10.69
CA ASN A 170 -6.42 14.04 -12.05
C ASN A 170 -6.16 12.86 -12.99
N ARG A 171 -4.97 12.25 -12.93
CA ARG A 171 -4.64 11.06 -13.72
C ARG A 171 -5.55 9.88 -13.39
N LEU A 172 -5.84 9.65 -12.10
CA LEU A 172 -6.77 8.62 -11.65
C LEU A 172 -8.17 8.87 -12.20
N ILE A 173 -8.69 10.09 -12.04
CA ILE A 173 -10.02 10.50 -12.56
C ILE A 173 -10.09 10.27 -14.07
N THR A 174 -9.10 10.72 -14.84
CA THR A 174 -9.06 10.52 -16.30
C THR A 174 -9.02 9.04 -16.67
N ALA A 175 -8.16 8.25 -16.01
CA ALA A 175 -8.06 6.82 -16.29
C ALA A 175 -9.36 6.06 -15.99
N LEU A 176 -10.06 6.44 -14.93
CA LEU A 176 -11.35 5.85 -14.55
C LEU A 176 -12.49 6.30 -15.46
N LYS A 177 -12.49 7.55 -15.92
CA LYS A 177 -13.47 8.05 -16.91
C LYS A 177 -13.40 7.27 -18.23
N ASN A 178 -12.21 6.88 -18.66
CA ASN A 178 -12.03 6.08 -19.89
C ASN A 178 -12.52 4.63 -19.76
N LYS A 179 -12.95 4.21 -18.56
CA LYS A 179 -13.54 2.87 -18.31
C LYS A 179 -15.06 2.90 -18.15
N LEU A 180 -15.68 4.08 -18.17
CA LEU A 180 -17.13 4.24 -18.28
C LEU A 180 -17.54 4.15 -19.74
#